data_AF-E9EE03-F1
#
_entry.id   AF-E9EE03-F1
#
_cell.length_a   1.000
_cell.length_b   1.000
_cell.length_c   1.000
_cell.angle_alpha   90.00
_cell.angle_beta   90.00
_cell.angle_gamma   90.00
#
_symmetry.space_group_name_H-M   'P 1'
#
loop_
_entity.id
_entity.type
_entity.pdbx_description
1 polymer ?
#
loop_
_entity_poly.entity_id
_entity_poly.type
_entity_poly.pdbx_seq_one_letter_code
_entity_poly.pdbx_strand_id
1 'polypeptide(L)'
;MGENGARSLVFLARSAQIEPGTDESVQEFHSQGLLVNGRVNNMANVQRALNNKVTAVRPLAGVMNLSMDPRDTRLANMTFDGWQTAVEPMVRGTWNLHEATSMNIELEFFLLFFCFPGIVGQHGQANYAAANGFLDAFVRFRQHEDWSPLSLTSASWAK
;
A
#
# COMPACT_ATOMS: atom_id res chain seq x y z
N MET A 1 15.01 -4.13 -3.15
CA MET A 1 15.18 -2.82 -2.48
C MET A 1 16.54 -2.74 -1.77
N GLY A 2 16.83 -3.60 -0.78
CA GLY A 2 18.14 -3.61 -0.10
C GLY A 2 19.33 -3.86 -1.03
N GLU A 3 19.17 -4.78 -1.99
CA GLU A 3 20.16 -5.08 -3.04
C GLU A 3 20.39 -3.89 -3.99
N ASN A 4 19.36 -3.08 -4.21
CA ASN A 4 19.43 -1.86 -5.02
C ASN A 4 19.85 -0.62 -4.21
N GLY A 5 20.39 -0.81 -3.01
CA GLY A 5 20.98 0.26 -2.20
C GLY A 5 20.04 0.97 -1.22
N ALA A 6 18.78 0.56 -1.08
CA ALA A 6 17.92 1.11 -0.03
C ALA A 6 18.51 0.76 1.35
N ARG A 7 18.69 1.77 2.22
CA ARG A 7 19.29 1.62 3.56
C ARG A 7 18.35 1.95 4.70
N SER A 8 17.13 2.39 4.40
CA SER A 8 16.16 2.82 5.40
C SER A 8 14.76 2.51 4.91
N LEU A 9 14.20 1.44 5.45
CA LEU A 9 12.87 0.95 5.12
C LEU A 9 11.96 1.10 6.34
N VAL A 10 10.69 1.42 6.08
CA VAL A 10 9.63 1.45 7.09
C VAL A 10 8.48 0.60 6.57
N PHE A 11 8.06 -0.38 7.36
CA PHE A 11 7.00 -1.31 7.02
C PHE A 11 5.78 -1.06 7.91
N LEU A 12 4.68 -0.59 7.30
CA LEU A 12 3.39 -0.44 7.97
C LEU A 12 2.53 -1.68 7.70
N ALA A 13 2.32 -2.52 8.70
CA ALA A 13 1.50 -3.72 8.55
C ALA A 13 0.78 -4.11 9.84
N ARG A 14 -0.32 -4.87 9.70
CA ARG A 14 -1.15 -5.35 10.83
C ARG A 14 -0.40 -6.30 11.75
N SER A 15 0.52 -7.07 11.18
CA SER A 15 1.34 -8.09 11.85
C SER A 15 2.75 -7.60 12.18
N ALA A 16 3.02 -6.28 12.06
CA ALA A 16 4.33 -5.69 12.32
C ALA A 16 4.61 -5.58 13.83
N GLN A 17 4.73 -6.73 14.49
CA GLN A 17 5.05 -6.91 15.91
C GLN A 17 6.04 -8.08 16.03
N ILE A 18 7.01 -7.94 16.94
CA ILE A 18 7.96 -9.00 17.27
C ILE A 18 7.62 -9.54 18.66
N GLU A 19 7.12 -10.76 18.68
CA GLU A 19 6.80 -11.56 19.87
C GLU A 19 7.52 -12.93 19.81
N PRO A 20 7.67 -13.64 20.95
CA PRO A 20 8.19 -15.01 20.93
C PRO A 20 7.38 -15.90 19.97
N GLY A 21 8.04 -16.52 18.99
CA GLY A 21 7.39 -17.34 17.96
C GLY A 21 6.93 -16.57 16.71
N THR A 22 7.36 -15.32 16.54
CA THR A 22 7.10 -14.54 15.32
C THR A 22 7.68 -15.24 14.09
N ASP A 23 6.90 -15.24 13.00
CA ASP A 23 7.27 -15.76 11.69
C ASP A 23 8.62 -15.23 11.19
N GLU A 24 9.43 -16.11 10.59
CA GLU A 24 10.76 -15.77 10.04
C GLU A 24 10.71 -14.61 9.06
N SER A 25 9.63 -14.47 8.29
CA SER A 25 9.43 -13.37 7.34
C SER A 25 9.36 -12.02 8.04
N VAL A 26 8.67 -11.93 9.19
CA VAL A 26 8.57 -10.68 9.95
C VAL A 26 9.90 -10.33 10.61
N GLN A 27 10.66 -11.34 11.05
CA GLN A 27 12.03 -11.15 11.53
C GLN A 27 12.94 -10.61 10.42
N GLU A 28 12.79 -11.14 9.20
CA GLU A 28 13.53 -10.66 8.03
C GLU A 28 13.21 -9.18 7.75
N PHE A 29 11.93 -8.80 7.71
CA PHE A 29 11.54 -7.40 7.51
C PHE A 29 12.05 -6.48 8.63
N HIS A 30 12.02 -6.95 9.88
CA HIS A 30 12.58 -6.20 11.01
C HIS A 30 14.09 -5.99 10.87
N SER A 31 14.83 -6.97 10.33
CA SER A 31 16.26 -6.83 10.07
C SER A 31 16.57 -5.81 8.98
N GLN A 32 15.62 -5.59 8.05
CA GLN A 32 15.77 -4.66 6.93
C GLN A 32 15.24 -3.24 7.21
N GLY A 33 14.44 -3.04 8.26
CA GLY A 33 13.81 -1.74 8.52
C GLY A 33 12.95 -1.66 9.77
N LEU A 34 12.32 -0.49 9.94
CA LEU A 34 11.41 -0.23 11.06
C LEU A 34 10.04 -0.86 10.80
N LEU A 35 9.61 -1.73 11.70
CA LEU A 35 8.24 -2.25 11.74
C LEU A 35 7.32 -1.26 12.47
N VAL A 36 6.19 -0.92 11.85
CA VAL A 36 5.13 -0.09 12.44
C VAL A 36 3.82 -0.86 12.37
N ASN A 37 3.29 -1.23 13.54
CA ASN A 37 1.99 -1.88 13.61
C ASN A 37 0.87 -0.92 13.20
N GLY A 38 0.01 -1.35 12.27
CA GLY A 38 -1.17 -0.59 11.89
C GLY A 38 -1.75 -0.95 10.53
N ARG A 39 -2.71 -0.14 10.09
CA ARG A 39 -3.34 -0.25 8.77
C ARG A 39 -3.21 1.05 8.00
N VAL A 40 -2.94 0.95 6.70
CA VAL A 40 -2.81 2.11 5.81
C VAL A 40 -4.12 2.90 5.66
N ASN A 41 -5.28 2.25 5.81
CA ASN A 41 -6.58 2.92 5.76
C ASN A 41 -6.89 3.75 7.04
N ASN A 42 -6.00 3.74 8.03
CA ASN A 42 -6.06 4.62 9.20
C ASN A 42 -4.99 5.72 9.11
N MET A 43 -5.41 6.97 8.98
CA MET A 43 -4.51 8.12 8.83
C MET A 43 -3.49 8.26 9.98
N ALA A 44 -3.89 8.02 11.23
CA ALA A 44 -2.98 8.12 12.37
C ALA A 44 -1.88 7.03 12.31
N ASN A 45 -2.17 5.87 11.72
CA ASN A 45 -1.16 4.82 11.51
C ASN A 45 -0.17 5.22 10.41
N VAL A 46 -0.67 5.82 9.33
CA VAL A 46 0.15 6.38 8.25
C VAL A 46 1.07 7.48 8.79
N GLN A 47 0.52 8.44 9.53
CA GLN A 47 1.30 9.51 10.17
C GLN A 47 2.36 8.96 11.12
N ARG A 48 2.05 7.93 11.93
CA ARG A 48 3.06 7.28 12.78
C ARG A 48 4.15 6.61 11.96
N ALA A 49 3.81 6.00 10.82
CA ALA A 49 4.79 5.42 9.92
C ALA A 49 5.66 6.48 9.22
N LEU A 50 5.13 7.67 8.95
CA LEU A 50 5.87 8.75 8.30
C LEU A 50 6.65 9.62 9.28
N ASN A 51 6.20 9.74 10.53
CA ASN A 51 6.79 10.57 11.58
C ASN A 51 7.48 9.69 12.62
N ASN A 52 8.61 9.08 12.22
CA ASN A 52 9.35 8.15 13.06
C ASN A 52 10.85 8.48 13.08
N LYS A 53 11.60 7.75 13.92
CA LYS A 53 13.05 7.98 14.10
C LYS A 53 13.89 7.84 12.82
N VAL A 54 13.46 7.04 11.85
CA VAL A 54 14.13 6.84 10.56
C VAL A 54 13.93 8.07 9.67
N THR A 55 12.69 8.51 9.52
CA THR A 55 12.34 9.67 8.68
C THR A 55 12.79 10.99 9.29
N ALA A 56 13.03 11.04 10.60
CA ALA A 56 13.67 12.17 11.27
C ALA A 56 15.15 12.36 10.89
N VAL A 57 15.84 11.31 10.41
CA VAL A 57 17.26 11.35 10.06
C VAL A 57 17.47 11.30 8.55
N ARG A 58 16.57 10.65 7.81
CA ARG A 58 16.62 10.53 6.36
C ARG A 58 15.29 10.96 5.74
N PRO A 59 15.30 11.92 4.80
CA PRO A 59 14.10 12.32 4.08
C PRO A 59 13.42 11.12 3.40
N LEU A 60 12.10 11.16 3.31
CA LEU A 60 11.31 10.13 2.64
C LEU A 60 11.49 10.23 1.12
N ALA A 61 12.19 9.26 0.54
CA ALA A 61 12.41 9.22 -0.90
C ALA A 61 11.23 8.62 -1.69
N GLY A 62 10.38 7.79 -1.08
CA GLY A 62 9.28 7.22 -1.82
C GLY A 62 8.33 6.37 -1.00
N VAL A 63 7.18 6.08 -1.59
CA VAL A 63 6.08 5.32 -0.96
C VAL A 63 5.68 4.17 -1.87
N MET A 64 5.34 3.02 -1.27
CA MET A 64 4.75 1.88 -1.97
C MET A 64 3.53 1.40 -1.22
N ASN A 65 2.35 1.40 -1.85
CA ASN A 65 1.17 0.75 -1.27
C ASN A 65 1.05 -0.67 -1.84
N LEU A 66 1.40 -1.65 -1.02
CA LEU A 66 1.24 -3.08 -1.31
C LEU A 66 0.02 -3.68 -0.58
N SER A 67 -0.77 -2.86 0.10
CA SER A 67 -1.82 -3.33 1.01
C SER A 67 -3.05 -3.82 0.26
N MET A 68 -3.43 -5.07 0.49
CA MET A 68 -4.66 -5.67 -0.03
C MET A 68 -5.19 -6.76 0.92
N ASP A 69 -6.50 -6.99 0.89
CA ASP A 69 -7.18 -8.07 1.63
C ASP A 69 -8.37 -8.57 0.77
N PRO A 70 -8.10 -9.26 -0.36
CA PRO A 70 -9.14 -9.66 -1.30
C PRO A 70 -10.19 -10.57 -0.63
N ARG A 71 -11.47 -10.31 -0.90
CA ARG A 71 -12.61 -11.06 -0.38
C ARG A 71 -13.45 -11.56 -1.54
N ASP A 72 -12.99 -12.62 -2.16
CA ASP A 72 -13.59 -13.17 -3.36
C ASP A 72 -14.94 -13.83 -3.02
N THR A 73 -16.02 -13.26 -3.56
CA THR A 73 -17.38 -13.82 -3.44
C THR A 73 -18.27 -13.28 -4.54
N ARG A 74 -19.28 -14.05 -4.92
CA ARG A 74 -20.27 -13.60 -5.90
C ARG A 74 -20.89 -12.29 -5.44
N LEU A 75 -21.15 -11.37 -6.37
CA LEU A 75 -21.72 -10.06 -6.04
C LEU A 75 -23.00 -10.18 -5.20
N ALA A 76 -23.88 -11.13 -5.53
CA ALA A 76 -25.10 -11.41 -4.77
C ALA A 76 -24.88 -11.85 -3.31
N ASN A 77 -23.71 -12.39 -2.99
CA ASN A 77 -23.33 -12.86 -1.65
C ASN A 77 -22.32 -11.94 -0.97
N MET A 78 -21.98 -10.80 -1.60
CA MET A 78 -20.97 -9.90 -1.07
C MET A 78 -21.54 -9.07 0.06
N THR A 79 -21.02 -9.29 1.27
CA THR A 79 -21.38 -8.45 2.42
C THR A 79 -20.69 -7.09 2.31
N PHE A 80 -21.29 -6.07 2.92
CA PHE A 80 -20.69 -4.75 2.99
C PHE A 80 -19.33 -4.78 3.72
N ASP A 81 -19.22 -5.57 4.78
CA ASP A 81 -17.95 -5.76 5.51
C ASP A 81 -16.87 -6.42 4.63
N GLY A 82 -17.24 -7.42 3.83
CA GLY A 82 -16.33 -8.05 2.87
C GLY A 82 -15.91 -7.10 1.74
N TRP A 83 -16.82 -6.24 1.29
CA TRP A 83 -16.50 -5.16 0.36
C TRP A 83 -15.51 -4.18 0.98
N GLN A 84 -15.81 -3.63 2.15
CA GLN A 84 -14.95 -2.66 2.83
C GLN A 84 -13.57 -3.24 3.12
N THR A 85 -13.49 -4.47 3.61
CA THR A 85 -12.22 -5.14 3.89
C THR A 85 -11.31 -5.21 2.67
N ALA A 86 -11.86 -5.52 1.50
CA ALA A 86 -11.09 -5.60 0.25
C ALA A 86 -10.72 -4.23 -0.34
N VAL A 87 -11.62 -3.24 -0.24
CA VAL A 87 -11.48 -1.96 -0.92
C VAL A 87 -10.67 -0.95 -0.09
N GLU A 88 -10.89 -0.90 1.21
CA GLU A 88 -10.33 0.14 2.09
C GLU A 88 -8.80 0.24 2.07
N PRO A 89 -8.01 -0.86 2.12
CA PRO A 89 -6.54 -0.78 2.10
C PRO A 89 -5.99 -0.19 0.79
N MET A 90 -6.67 -0.44 -0.33
CA MET A 90 -6.27 0.03 -1.66
C MET A 90 -6.75 1.46 -1.89
N VAL A 91 -8.02 1.76 -1.57
CA VAL A 91 -8.62 3.06 -1.86
C VAL A 91 -8.26 4.09 -0.80
N ARG A 92 -8.79 3.93 0.42
CA ARG A 92 -8.55 4.88 1.51
C ARG A 92 -7.09 4.87 1.95
N GLY A 93 -6.43 3.71 1.89
CA GLY A 93 -5.00 3.62 2.13
C GLY A 93 -4.17 4.47 1.18
N THR A 94 -4.43 4.38 -0.12
CA THR A 94 -3.75 5.21 -1.12
C THR A 94 -4.03 6.70 -0.93
N TRP A 95 -5.29 7.05 -0.66
CA TRP A 95 -5.65 8.44 -0.37
C TRP A 95 -4.95 8.98 0.88
N ASN A 96 -4.89 8.20 1.96
CA ASN A 96 -4.19 8.62 3.18
C ASN A 96 -2.70 8.83 2.92
N LEU A 97 -2.05 7.96 2.15
CA LEU A 97 -0.65 8.12 1.77
C LEU A 97 -0.44 9.36 0.91
N HIS A 98 -1.37 9.64 -0.01
CA HIS A 98 -1.33 10.85 -0.83
C HIS A 98 -1.41 12.11 0.02
N GLU A 99 -2.45 12.24 0.84
CA GLU A 99 -2.66 13.39 1.74
C GLU A 99 -1.50 13.57 2.73
N ALA A 100 -0.95 12.47 3.26
CA ALA A 100 0.14 12.56 4.22
C ALA A 100 1.51 12.88 3.58
N THR A 101 1.64 12.72 2.26
CA THR A 101 2.87 13.05 1.50
C THR A 101 2.70 14.24 0.56
N SER A 102 1.53 14.87 0.64
CA SER A 102 1.07 15.96 -0.20
C SER A 102 1.81 17.26 0.02
N MET A 103 2.06 17.56 1.28
CA MET A 103 2.58 18.84 1.70
C MET A 103 4.06 18.66 2.05
N ASN A 104 4.94 19.31 1.30
CA ASN A 104 6.36 19.46 1.63
C ASN A 104 7.21 18.18 1.58
N ILE A 105 6.82 17.17 0.79
CA ILE A 105 7.66 15.99 0.54
C ILE A 105 7.82 15.78 -0.95
N GLU A 106 9.01 16.07 -1.47
CA GLU A 106 9.40 15.66 -2.82
C GLU A 106 9.74 14.17 -2.80
N LEU A 107 8.79 13.35 -3.21
CA LEU A 107 9.05 11.93 -3.44
C LEU A 107 9.80 11.74 -4.76
N GLU A 108 10.63 10.72 -4.87
CA GLU A 108 11.19 10.22 -6.13
C GLU A 108 10.26 9.21 -6.78
N PHE A 109 9.44 8.52 -5.98
CA PHE A 109 8.44 7.57 -6.47
C PHE A 109 7.24 7.41 -5.53
N PHE A 110 6.09 7.09 -6.13
CA PHE A 110 4.88 6.69 -5.43
C PHE A 110 4.29 5.46 -6.14
N LEU A 111 4.62 4.26 -5.68
CA LEU A 111 4.21 3.03 -6.36
C LEU A 111 2.91 2.49 -5.79
N LEU A 112 1.98 2.14 -6.68
CA LEU A 112 0.73 1.48 -6.34
C LEU A 112 0.74 0.08 -6.93
N PHE A 113 0.57 -0.91 -6.07
CA PHE A 113 0.44 -2.29 -6.52
C PHE A 113 -1.01 -2.58 -6.86
N PHE A 114 -1.25 -2.92 -8.11
CA PHE A 114 -2.58 -3.25 -8.60
C PHE A 114 -2.44 -4.38 -9.63
N CYS A 115 -3.46 -5.21 -9.73
CA CYS A 115 -3.54 -6.27 -10.72
C CYS A 115 -4.91 -6.16 -11.36
N PHE A 116 -4.95 -5.83 -12.65
CA PHE A 116 -6.21 -5.91 -13.39
C PHE A 116 -6.48 -7.38 -13.68
N PRO A 117 -7.53 -8.01 -13.10
CA PRO A 117 -8.06 -9.20 -13.75
C PRO A 117 -8.39 -8.76 -15.18
N GLY A 118 -7.83 -9.42 -16.20
CA GLY A 118 -7.80 -8.90 -17.58
C GLY A 118 -9.16 -8.53 -18.18
N ILE A 119 -9.21 -8.31 -19.50
CA ILE A 119 -10.40 -7.90 -20.27
C ILE A 119 -11.69 -8.70 -19.90
N VAL A 120 -11.52 -9.91 -19.37
CA VAL A 120 -12.56 -10.70 -18.70
C VAL A 120 -12.34 -10.63 -17.18
N GLY A 121 -13.13 -9.81 -16.48
CA GLY A 121 -13.06 -9.72 -15.02
C GLY A 121 -13.22 -11.09 -14.35
N GLN A 122 -12.56 -11.30 -13.21
CA GLN A 122 -12.63 -12.58 -12.49
C GLN A 122 -13.94 -12.70 -11.71
N HIS A 123 -14.58 -13.87 -11.81
CA HIS A 123 -15.79 -14.15 -11.05
C HIS A 123 -15.52 -14.06 -9.55
N GLY A 124 -16.33 -13.25 -8.87
CA GLY A 124 -16.23 -13.06 -7.42
C GLY A 124 -15.33 -11.89 -6.99
N GLN A 125 -14.70 -11.19 -7.93
CA GLN A 125 -13.75 -10.11 -7.64
C GLN A 125 -14.31 -8.71 -7.90
N ALA A 126 -15.62 -8.49 -7.69
CA ALA A 126 -16.25 -7.19 -7.96
C ALA A 126 -15.66 -6.05 -7.09
N ASN A 127 -15.41 -6.33 -5.82
CA ASN A 127 -14.73 -5.43 -4.88
C ASN A 127 -13.29 -5.13 -5.31
N TYR A 128 -12.53 -6.16 -5.68
CA TYR A 128 -11.15 -6.01 -6.13
C TYR A 128 -11.07 -5.22 -7.45
N ALA A 129 -11.94 -5.53 -8.43
CA ALA A 129 -12.02 -4.79 -9.68
C ALA A 129 -12.35 -3.31 -9.44
N ALA A 130 -13.28 -2.99 -8.54
CA ALA A 130 -13.60 -1.63 -8.16
C ALA A 130 -12.39 -0.89 -7.53
N ALA A 131 -11.66 -1.57 -6.63
CA ALA A 131 -10.45 -1.01 -6.02
C ALA A 131 -9.34 -0.73 -7.04
N ASN A 132 -9.10 -1.65 -7.99
CA ASN A 132 -8.14 -1.44 -9.07
C ASN A 132 -8.56 -0.30 -10.02
N GLY A 133 -9.87 -0.19 -10.31
CA GLY A 133 -10.40 0.92 -11.09
C GLY A 133 -10.15 2.29 -10.44
N PHE A 134 -10.27 2.37 -9.11
CA PHE A 134 -9.85 3.55 -8.37
C PHE A 134 -8.35 3.82 -8.51
N LEU A 135 -7.48 2.81 -8.38
CA LEU A 135 -6.03 3.01 -8.48
C LEU A 135 -5.61 3.51 -9.88
N ASP A 136 -6.21 3.00 -10.96
CA ASP A 136 -5.97 3.50 -12.33
C ASP A 136 -6.35 4.98 -12.47
N ALA A 137 -7.54 5.34 -11.97
CA ALA A 137 -8.02 6.72 -11.99
C ALA A 137 -7.15 7.64 -11.12
N PHE A 138 -6.74 7.16 -9.94
CA PHE A 138 -5.94 7.90 -8.98
C PHE A 138 -4.55 8.24 -9.53
N VAL A 139 -3.95 7.34 -10.30
CA VAL A 139 -2.67 7.61 -10.98
C VAL A 139 -2.80 8.81 -11.91
N ARG A 140 -3.83 8.82 -12.77
CA ARG A 140 -4.08 9.92 -13.71
C ARG A 140 -4.32 11.23 -12.97
N PHE A 141 -5.08 11.16 -11.87
CA PHE A 141 -5.30 12.30 -10.98
C PHE A 141 -3.97 12.84 -10.43
N ARG A 142 -3.11 11.99 -9.84
CA ARG A 142 -1.84 12.43 -9.25
C ARG A 142 -0.84 12.95 -10.28
N GLN A 143 -0.84 12.41 -11.50
CA GLN A 143 -0.02 12.91 -12.61
C GLN A 143 -0.46 14.31 -13.07
N HIS A 144 -1.76 14.61 -13.03
CA HIS A 144 -2.29 15.92 -13.39
C HIS A 144 -1.95 17.01 -12.37
N GLU A 145 -1.79 16.65 -11.10
CA GLU A 145 -1.46 17.60 -10.03
C GLU A 145 0.04 17.95 -9.94
N ASP A 146 0.89 17.49 -10.89
CA ASP A 146 2.35 17.70 -10.94
C ASP A 146 3.14 17.15 -9.72
N TRP A 147 2.59 16.19 -8.98
CA TRP A 147 3.26 15.63 -7.79
C TRP A 147 4.20 14.47 -8.12
N SER A 148 5.44 14.81 -8.49
CA SER A 148 6.58 13.88 -8.68
C SER A 148 6.41 12.81 -9.78
N PRO A 149 7.50 12.32 -10.41
CA PRO A 149 7.42 11.24 -11.40
C PRO A 149 6.81 9.96 -10.81
N LEU A 150 5.52 9.77 -11.06
CA LEU A 150 4.79 8.57 -10.70
C LEU A 150 5.19 7.41 -11.63
N SER A 151 5.86 6.39 -11.08
CA SER A 151 6.06 5.11 -11.79
C SER A 151 4.93 4.14 -11.44
N LEU A 152 4.17 3.73 -12.45
CA LEU A 152 3.18 2.64 -12.35
C LEU A 152 3.90 1.31 -12.55
N THR A 153 3.80 0.39 -11.59
CA THR A 153 4.24 -1.00 -11.79
C THR A 153 3.09 -1.94 -11.47
N SER A 154 2.45 -2.50 -12.49
CA SER A 154 1.64 -3.70 -12.37
C SER A 154 2.59 -4.90 -12.25
N ALA A 155 2.41 -5.77 -11.26
CA ALA A 155 3.06 -7.07 -11.30
C ALA A 155 2.03 -8.19 -11.22
N SER A 156 2.02 -9.01 -12.28
CA SER A 156 1.35 -10.30 -12.32
C SER A 156 2.27 -11.34 -11.69
N TRP A 157 1.88 -11.91 -10.57
CA TRP A 157 2.59 -13.05 -10.00
C TRP A 157 2.03 -14.34 -10.62
N ALA A 158 2.91 -15.14 -11.23
CA ALA A 158 2.59 -16.53 -11.54
C ALA A 158 2.52 -17.31 -10.21
N LYS A 159 1.50 -18.16 -10.08
CA LYS A 159 1.46 -19.17 -9.02
C LYS A 159 2.53 -20.22 -9.23
#